data_AF-A0A836L181-F1
#
_entry.id   AF-A0A836L181-F1
#
_cell.length_a   1.000
_cell.length_b   1.000
_cell.length_c   1.000
_cell.angle_alpha   90.00
_cell.angle_beta   90.00
_cell.angle_gamma   90.00
#
_symmetry.space_group_name_H-M   'P 1'
#
loop_
_entity.id
_entity.type
_entity.pdbx_description
1 polymer ?
#
loop_
_entity_poly.entity_id
_entity_poly.type
_entity_poly.pdbx_seq_one_letter_code
_entity_poly.pdbx_strand_id
1 'polypeptide(L)'
;MSNPTEQMLLQIAQQIERAVDDEIDRVDQMDDDEILAIRQKRLKQLQEIQARRDEWLRKGHGQYLEVAEPKEFFDNVQNSERVVVHFMRRSTPRCEIIERHLRMIAREHFETRFCYVDVERIPSLPERFNVMMLPTLMLVEKGNTFHSIIGFDEFGGTDDFTTDTVTQVLAHYGMINEKGMFAADQNDD
;
A
#
# COMPACT_ATOMS: atom_id res chain seq x y z
N MET A 1 -39.25 -7.61 -34.95
CA MET A 1 -39.65 -7.37 -33.55
C MET A 1 -38.38 -6.96 -32.82
N SER A 2 -38.31 -5.73 -32.31
CA SER A 2 -37.12 -5.20 -31.63
C SER A 2 -36.80 -6.06 -30.40
N ASN A 3 -35.53 -6.41 -30.23
CA ASN A 3 -35.08 -7.31 -29.17
C ASN A 3 -35.22 -6.59 -27.80
N PRO A 4 -35.91 -7.17 -26.80
CA PRO A 4 -36.15 -6.50 -25.51
C PRO A 4 -34.86 -6.05 -24.80
N THR A 5 -33.73 -6.74 -25.05
CA THR A 5 -32.40 -6.34 -24.57
C THR A 5 -31.86 -5.09 -25.25
N GLU A 6 -32.13 -4.87 -26.55
CA GLU A 6 -31.73 -3.63 -27.24
C GLU A 6 -32.50 -2.41 -26.72
N GLN A 7 -33.79 -2.58 -26.42
CA GLN A 7 -34.61 -1.50 -25.85
C GLN A 7 -34.15 -1.12 -24.44
N MET A 8 -33.78 -2.10 -23.63
CA MET A 8 -33.25 -1.86 -22.29
C MET A 8 -31.87 -1.17 -22.33
N LEU A 9 -30.98 -1.60 -23.23
CA LEU A 9 -29.68 -0.95 -23.45
C LEU A 9 -29.83 0.51 -23.90
N LEU A 10 -30.79 0.78 -24.80
CA LEU A 10 -31.10 2.14 -25.24
C LEU A 10 -31.60 3.03 -24.10
N GLN A 11 -32.46 2.51 -23.23
CA GLN A 11 -32.95 3.26 -22.07
C GLN A 11 -31.83 3.59 -21.08
N ILE A 12 -30.92 2.64 -20.83
CA ILE A 12 -29.75 2.85 -19.97
C ILE A 12 -28.83 3.92 -20.58
N ALA A 13 -28.53 3.84 -21.88
CA ALA A 13 -27.70 4.84 -22.56
C ALA A 13 -28.32 6.24 -22.48
N GLN A 14 -29.64 6.37 -22.70
CA GLN A 14 -30.35 7.64 -22.58
C GLN A 14 -30.36 8.20 -21.15
N GLN A 15 -30.43 7.34 -20.14
CA GLN A 15 -30.31 7.77 -18.74
C GLN A 15 -28.91 8.26 -18.40
N ILE A 16 -27.87 7.61 -18.93
CA ILE A 16 -26.49 8.04 -18.77
C ILE A 16 -26.26 9.38 -19.47
N GLU A 17 -26.72 9.53 -20.72
CA GLU A 17 -26.59 10.78 -21.49
C GLU A 17 -27.23 11.96 -20.76
N ARG A 18 -28.46 11.81 -20.27
CA ARG A 18 -29.12 12.85 -19.48
C ARG A 18 -28.38 13.21 -18.19
N ALA A 19 -27.88 12.20 -17.47
CA ALA A 19 -27.12 12.45 -16.25
C ALA A 19 -25.80 13.19 -16.54
N VAL A 20 -25.20 12.97 -17.71
CA VAL A 20 -24.00 13.70 -18.16
C VAL A 20 -24.35 15.14 -18.53
N ASP A 21 -25.44 15.36 -19.27
CA ASP A 21 -25.91 16.71 -19.64
C ASP A 21 -26.25 17.55 -18.40
N ASP A 22 -26.94 16.97 -17.42
CA ASP A 22 -27.29 17.65 -16.16
C ASP A 22 -26.03 18.06 -15.36
N GLU A 23 -24.98 17.24 -15.38
CA GLU A 23 -23.71 17.55 -14.70
C GLU A 23 -22.91 18.63 -15.45
N ILE A 24 -22.97 18.66 -16.79
CA ILE A 24 -22.35 19.71 -17.63
C ILE A 24 -23.03 21.05 -17.35
N ASP A 25 -24.36 21.09 -17.38
CA ASP A 25 -25.13 22.31 -17.10
C ASP A 25 -24.84 22.84 -15.69
N ARG A 26 -24.68 21.93 -14.71
CA ARG A 26 -24.29 22.30 -13.35
C ARG A 26 -22.91 22.94 -13.30
N VAL A 27 -21.92 22.39 -14.00
CA VAL A 27 -20.54 22.92 -14.04
C VAL A 27 -20.50 24.29 -14.71
N ASP A 28 -21.24 24.48 -15.81
CA ASP A 28 -21.31 25.75 -16.54
C ASP A 28 -22.03 26.85 -15.74
N GLN A 29 -22.90 26.46 -14.79
CA GLN A 29 -23.61 27.38 -13.89
C GLN A 29 -22.89 27.62 -12.54
N MET A 30 -21.75 26.98 -12.30
CA MET A 30 -20.98 27.22 -11.08
C MET A 30 -20.52 28.68 -11.03
N ASP A 31 -20.77 29.34 -9.91
CA ASP A 31 -20.28 30.70 -9.70
C ASP A 31 -18.77 30.71 -9.37
N ASP A 32 -18.17 31.89 -9.49
CA ASP A 32 -16.74 32.07 -9.25
C ASP A 32 -16.35 31.69 -7.80
N ASP A 33 -17.27 31.81 -6.83
CA ASP A 33 -17.04 31.50 -5.42
C ASP A 33 -17.01 29.98 -5.17
N GLU A 34 -17.88 29.21 -5.81
CA GLU A 34 -17.90 27.74 -5.79
C GLU A 34 -16.62 27.17 -6.44
N ILE A 35 -16.19 27.75 -7.57
CA ILE A 35 -14.94 27.38 -8.23
C ILE A 35 -13.75 27.67 -7.30
N LEU A 36 -13.73 28.84 -6.64
CA LEU A 36 -12.70 29.19 -5.66
C LEU A 36 -12.68 28.23 -4.47
N ALA A 37 -13.85 27.85 -3.94
CA ALA A 37 -13.97 26.90 -2.84
C ALA A 37 -13.41 25.52 -3.19
N ILE A 38 -13.69 25.01 -4.40
CA ILE A 38 -13.13 23.73 -4.87
C ILE A 38 -11.61 23.82 -5.02
N ARG A 39 -11.09 24.92 -5.56
CA ARG A 39 -9.64 25.15 -5.67
C ARG A 39 -8.99 25.15 -4.28
N GLN A 40 -9.56 25.87 -3.32
CA GLN A 40 -9.05 25.90 -1.94
C GLN A 40 -9.08 24.52 -1.29
N LYS A 41 -10.16 23.74 -1.48
CA LYS A 41 -10.26 22.37 -0.98
C LYS A 41 -9.18 21.46 -1.57
N ARG A 42 -8.97 21.50 -2.89
CA ARG A 42 -7.92 20.71 -3.56
C ARG A 42 -6.52 21.12 -3.11
N LEU A 43 -6.25 22.42 -3.00
CA LEU A 43 -4.96 22.93 -2.53
C LEU A 43 -4.67 22.43 -1.11
N LYS A 44 -5.67 22.47 -0.21
CA LYS A 44 -5.55 21.96 1.15
C LYS A 44 -5.28 20.46 1.18
N GLN A 45 -6.00 19.67 0.38
CA GLN A 45 -5.77 18.22 0.27
C GLN A 45 -4.35 17.91 -0.22
N LEU A 46 -3.86 18.62 -1.23
CA LEU A 46 -2.49 18.45 -1.73
C LEU A 46 -1.44 18.81 -0.67
N GLN A 47 -1.66 19.88 0.10
CA GLN A 47 -0.78 20.27 1.19
C GLN A 47 -0.74 19.22 2.31
N GLU A 48 -1.89 18.69 2.72
CA GLU A 48 -1.99 17.63 3.74
C GLU A 48 -1.29 16.34 3.28
N ILE A 49 -1.51 15.96 2.03
CA ILE A 49 -0.84 14.83 1.37
C ILE A 49 0.69 15.02 1.41
N GLN A 50 1.17 16.19 1.01
CA GLN A 50 2.60 16.47 0.97
C GLN A 50 3.20 16.45 2.38
N ALA A 51 2.52 17.03 3.37
CA ALA A 51 2.96 17.02 4.75
C ALA A 51 3.07 15.61 5.33
N ARG A 52 2.09 14.73 5.07
CA ARG A 52 2.14 13.31 5.48
C ARG A 52 3.31 12.59 4.83
N ARG A 53 3.50 12.79 3.53
CA ARG A 53 4.62 12.20 2.79
C ARG A 53 5.97 12.63 3.36
N ASP A 54 6.13 13.91 3.68
CA ASP A 54 7.35 14.44 4.28
C ASP A 54 7.58 13.86 5.69
N GLU A 55 6.53 13.66 6.47
CA GLU A 55 6.62 12.99 7.77
C GLU A 55 7.09 11.54 7.63
N TRP A 56 6.49 10.76 6.72
CA TRP A 56 6.89 9.38 6.44
C TRP A 56 8.35 9.31 5.96
N LEU A 57 8.76 10.21 5.07
CA LEU A 57 10.15 10.31 4.61
C LEU A 57 11.13 10.57 5.77
N ARG A 58 10.79 11.46 6.70
CA ARG A 58 11.62 11.72 7.90
C ARG A 58 11.75 10.50 8.80
N LYS A 59 10.69 9.68 8.87
CA LYS A 59 10.72 8.40 9.58
C LYS A 59 11.49 7.32 8.82
N GLY A 60 11.83 7.53 7.54
CA GLY A 60 12.59 6.60 6.70
C GLY A 60 11.72 5.67 5.83
N HIS A 61 10.44 5.97 5.67
CA HIS A 61 9.58 5.31 4.68
C HIS A 61 10.02 5.69 3.25
N GLY A 62 9.44 5.06 2.23
CA GLY A 62 9.86 5.30 0.84
C GLY A 62 11.06 4.45 0.40
N GLN A 63 11.61 3.66 1.32
CA GLN A 63 12.87 2.92 1.16
C GLN A 63 12.76 1.53 1.79
N TYR A 64 13.65 0.64 1.37
CA TYR A 64 13.86 -0.67 1.96
C TYR A 64 15.23 -0.66 2.65
N LEU A 65 15.21 -0.52 3.98
CA LEU A 65 16.41 -0.30 4.80
C LEU A 65 16.70 -1.48 5.72
N GLU A 66 17.98 -1.70 6.00
CA GLU A 66 18.42 -2.68 6.98
C GLU A 66 18.16 -2.17 8.39
N VAL A 67 17.62 -3.03 9.24
CA VAL A 67 17.64 -2.81 10.68
C VAL A 67 18.99 -3.29 11.22
N ALA A 68 19.77 -2.38 11.79
CA ALA A 68 21.13 -2.66 12.25
C ALA A 68 21.18 -3.23 13.68
N GLU A 69 20.16 -2.95 14.51
CA GLU A 69 20.09 -3.41 15.89
C GLU A 69 18.64 -3.67 16.36
N PRO A 70 18.42 -4.54 17.38
CA PRO A 70 17.08 -4.82 17.90
C PRO A 70 16.31 -3.60 18.37
N LYS A 71 17.01 -2.57 18.90
CA LYS A 71 16.35 -1.34 19.35
C LYS A 71 15.69 -0.60 18.18
N GLU A 72 16.41 -0.45 17.08
CA GLU A 72 15.91 0.17 15.85
C GLU A 72 14.69 -0.56 15.30
N PHE A 73 14.63 -1.89 15.41
CA PHE A 73 13.42 -2.67 15.07
C PHE A 73 12.19 -2.14 15.83
N PHE A 74 12.28 -2.02 17.16
CA PHE A 74 11.14 -1.59 17.98
C PHE A 74 10.82 -0.11 17.76
N ASP A 75 11.82 0.74 17.56
CA ASP A 75 11.62 2.15 17.23
C ASP A 75 10.87 2.28 15.90
N ASN A 76 11.22 1.48 14.88
CA ASN A 76 10.53 1.46 13.59
C ASN A 76 9.05 1.04 13.73
N VAL A 77 8.79 0.01 14.53
CA VAL A 77 7.45 -0.52 14.81
C VAL A 77 6.60 0.47 15.62
N GLN A 78 7.20 1.21 16.57
CA GLN A 78 6.49 2.17 17.39
C GLN A 78 6.15 3.47 16.64
N ASN A 79 7.03 3.91 15.72
CA ASN A 79 6.89 5.19 15.04
C ASN A 79 6.09 5.13 13.72
N SER A 80 5.70 3.93 13.29
CA SER A 80 5.02 3.70 12.02
C SER A 80 3.74 2.91 12.26
N GLU A 81 2.65 3.28 11.58
CA GLU A 81 1.38 2.57 11.72
C GLU A 81 1.43 1.16 11.11
N ARG A 82 2.04 1.04 9.93
CA ARG A 82 2.21 -0.22 9.20
C ARG A 82 3.69 -0.47 8.94
N VAL A 83 4.17 -1.68 9.26
CA VAL A 83 5.54 -2.11 8.99
C VAL A 83 5.54 -3.52 8.40
N VAL A 84 6.23 -3.68 7.28
CA VAL A 84 6.56 -4.98 6.67
C VAL A 84 8.04 -5.25 6.94
N VAL A 85 8.31 -6.31 7.69
CA VAL A 85 9.67 -6.72 8.06
C VAL A 85 10.05 -7.99 7.32
N HIS A 86 11.07 -7.90 6.47
CA HIS A 86 11.64 -9.05 5.79
C HIS A 86 12.77 -9.66 6.61
N PHE A 87 12.52 -10.80 7.23
CA PHE A 87 13.58 -11.64 7.80
C PHE A 87 14.25 -12.38 6.66
N MET A 88 15.55 -12.13 6.49
CA MET A 88 16.32 -12.57 5.34
C MET A 88 17.71 -13.05 5.71
N ARG A 89 18.34 -13.76 4.77
CA ARG A 89 19.75 -14.15 4.82
C ARG A 89 20.36 -13.96 3.44
N ARG A 90 21.52 -13.30 3.36
CA ARG A 90 22.20 -12.99 2.09
C ARG A 90 22.55 -14.21 1.24
N SER A 91 22.83 -15.35 1.87
CA SER A 91 23.15 -16.61 1.17
C SER A 91 21.92 -17.35 0.61
N THR A 92 20.70 -16.81 0.79
CA THR A 92 19.45 -17.44 0.35
C THR A 92 18.91 -16.71 -0.90
N PRO A 93 18.98 -17.31 -2.10
CA PRO A 93 18.55 -16.64 -3.35
C PRO A 93 17.10 -16.15 -3.34
N ARG A 94 16.20 -16.90 -2.68
CA ARG A 94 14.80 -16.51 -2.53
C ARG A 94 14.59 -15.21 -1.74
N CYS A 95 15.52 -14.85 -0.85
CA CYS A 95 15.48 -13.55 -0.18
C CYS A 95 15.74 -12.39 -1.15
N GLU A 96 16.63 -12.58 -2.14
CA GLU A 96 16.94 -11.54 -3.14
C GLU A 96 15.72 -11.22 -4.02
N ILE A 97 14.90 -12.23 -4.33
CA ILE A 97 13.65 -12.07 -5.08
C ILE A 97 12.70 -11.14 -4.32
N ILE A 98 12.44 -11.42 -3.05
CA ILE A 98 11.58 -10.59 -2.19
C ILE A 98 12.14 -9.18 -2.04
N GLU A 99 13.45 -9.05 -1.80
CA GLU A 99 14.11 -7.75 -1.70
C GLU A 99 13.86 -6.89 -2.95
N ARG A 100 13.97 -7.47 -4.14
CA ARG A 100 13.71 -6.76 -5.40
C ARG A 100 12.29 -6.20 -5.46
N HIS A 101 11.28 -7.00 -5.10
CA HIS A 101 9.88 -6.55 -5.10
C HIS A 101 9.64 -5.47 -4.03
N LEU A 102 10.09 -5.69 -2.80
CA LEU A 102 9.90 -4.71 -1.71
C LEU A 102 10.61 -3.38 -1.98
N ARG A 103 11.78 -3.37 -2.64
CA ARG A 103 12.45 -2.12 -3.04
C ARG A 103 11.63 -1.28 -4.03
N MET A 104 10.86 -1.93 -4.90
CA MET A 104 9.96 -1.22 -5.83
C MET A 104 8.73 -0.71 -5.09
N ILE A 105 8.05 -1.59 -4.33
CA ILE A 105 6.84 -1.27 -3.58
C ILE A 105 7.07 -0.14 -2.57
N ALA A 106 8.21 -0.16 -1.87
CA ALA A 106 8.55 0.86 -0.88
C ALA A 106 8.60 2.27 -1.48
N ARG A 107 8.92 2.43 -2.77
CA ARG A 107 8.99 3.74 -3.45
C ARG A 107 7.62 4.26 -3.87
N GLU A 108 6.59 3.44 -3.81
CA GLU A 108 5.22 3.77 -4.24
C GLU A 108 4.26 3.85 -3.04
N HIS A 109 4.55 3.11 -1.97
CA HIS A 109 3.72 3.00 -0.77
C HIS A 109 4.45 3.53 0.48
N PHE A 110 4.22 4.79 0.82
CA PHE A 110 4.88 5.44 1.96
C PHE A 110 4.06 5.31 3.24
N GLU A 111 2.78 4.98 3.14
CA GLU A 111 1.91 4.64 4.26
C GLU A 111 2.49 3.48 5.08
N THR A 112 3.32 2.65 4.46
CA THR A 112 3.93 1.47 5.06
C THR A 112 5.43 1.55 5.04
N ARG A 113 6.03 1.21 6.18
CA ARG A 113 7.48 1.11 6.30
C ARG A 113 7.93 -0.27 5.85
N PHE A 114 8.94 -0.32 4.99
CA PHE A 114 9.58 -1.56 4.57
C PHE A 114 11.00 -1.62 5.13
N CYS A 115 11.32 -2.69 5.84
CA CYS A 115 12.67 -2.91 6.33
C CYS A 115 13.02 -4.40 6.32
N TYR A 116 14.29 -4.71 6.55
CA TYR A 116 14.74 -6.08 6.65
C TYR A 116 15.67 -6.31 7.83
N VAL A 117 15.69 -7.55 8.28
CA VAL A 117 16.58 -8.04 9.33
C VAL A 117 17.40 -9.17 8.71
N ASP A 118 18.72 -8.99 8.66
CA ASP A 118 19.65 -10.07 8.37
C ASP A 118 19.76 -10.96 9.61
N VAL A 119 19.20 -12.17 9.53
CA VAL A 119 19.12 -13.08 10.68
C VAL A 119 20.48 -13.56 11.19
N GLU A 120 21.53 -13.47 10.36
CA GLU A 120 22.90 -13.80 10.79
C GLU A 120 23.51 -12.68 11.63
N ARG A 121 23.11 -11.44 11.37
CA ARG A 121 23.59 -10.27 12.12
C ARG A 121 22.83 -10.06 13.42
N ILE A 122 21.51 -10.32 13.43
CA ILE A 122 20.64 -10.11 14.59
C ILE A 122 19.81 -11.36 14.88
N PRO A 123 20.41 -12.42 15.46
CA PRO A 123 19.71 -13.68 15.71
C PRO A 123 18.60 -13.58 16.78
N SER A 124 18.65 -12.58 17.66
CA SER A 124 17.66 -12.41 18.74
C SER A 124 16.26 -12.04 18.26
N LEU A 125 16.12 -11.37 17.11
CA LEU A 125 14.81 -11.01 16.55
C LEU A 125 14.07 -12.22 15.96
N PRO A 126 14.64 -13.02 15.04
CA PRO A 126 13.96 -14.22 14.54
C PRO A 126 13.63 -15.21 15.65
N GLU A 127 14.48 -15.36 16.69
CA GLU A 127 14.16 -16.17 17.87
C GLU A 127 12.94 -15.62 18.63
N ARG A 128 12.90 -14.30 18.89
CA ARG A 128 11.81 -13.65 19.62
C ARG A 128 10.47 -13.74 18.90
N PHE A 129 10.48 -13.65 17.57
CA PHE A 129 9.28 -13.70 16.73
C PHE A 129 9.00 -15.09 16.14
N ASN A 130 9.73 -16.12 16.59
CA ASN A 130 9.57 -17.50 16.16
C ASN A 130 9.65 -17.69 14.62
N VAL A 131 10.59 -16.99 13.98
CA VAL A 131 10.86 -17.07 12.55
C VAL A 131 11.73 -18.30 12.27
N MET A 132 11.09 -19.35 11.75
CA MET A 132 11.74 -20.66 11.53
C MET A 132 12.23 -20.87 10.10
N MET A 133 11.72 -20.10 9.13
CA MET A 133 11.95 -20.28 7.70
C MET A 133 12.27 -18.95 7.04
N LEU A 134 13.02 -18.98 5.93
CA LEU A 134 13.39 -17.78 5.17
C LEU A 134 13.07 -17.97 3.68
N PRO A 135 12.68 -16.90 2.96
CA PRO A 135 12.33 -15.58 3.50
C PRO A 135 11.03 -15.61 4.32
N THR A 136 10.90 -14.73 5.30
CA THR A 136 9.62 -14.49 6.01
C THR A 136 9.32 -13.00 6.01
N LEU A 137 8.11 -12.62 5.58
CA LEU A 137 7.59 -11.26 5.70
C LEU A 137 6.63 -11.18 6.87
N MET A 138 7.07 -10.54 7.94
CA MET A 138 6.23 -10.28 9.10
C MET A 138 5.48 -8.97 8.92
N LEU A 139 4.16 -9.03 9.10
CA LEU A 139 3.25 -7.89 8.95
C LEU A 139 2.89 -7.35 10.33
N VAL A 140 3.13 -6.05 10.53
CA VAL A 140 2.94 -5.37 11.80
C VAL A 140 2.05 -4.16 11.59
N GLU A 141 0.95 -4.09 12.34
CA GLU A 141 0.05 -2.94 12.36
C GLU A 141 -0.12 -2.44 13.79
N LYS A 142 0.03 -1.12 13.99
CA LYS A 142 -0.13 -0.42 15.28
C LYS A 142 0.63 -1.10 16.42
N GLY A 143 1.87 -1.50 16.13
CA GLY A 143 2.77 -2.14 17.08
C GLY A 143 2.57 -3.65 17.28
N ASN A 144 1.56 -4.26 16.65
CA ASN A 144 1.22 -5.67 16.83
C ASN A 144 1.50 -6.47 15.56
N THR A 145 2.21 -7.59 15.71
CA THR A 145 2.33 -8.58 14.64
C THR A 145 1.06 -9.40 14.57
N PHE A 146 0.42 -9.48 13.41
CA PHE A 146 -0.83 -10.22 13.22
C PHE A 146 -0.72 -11.33 12.17
N HIS A 147 0.22 -11.23 11.22
CA HIS A 147 0.43 -12.23 10.17
C HIS A 147 1.90 -12.30 9.74
N SER A 148 2.31 -13.45 9.21
CA SER A 148 3.63 -13.66 8.62
C SER A 148 3.50 -14.51 7.36
N ILE A 149 3.97 -13.98 6.25
CA ILE A 149 4.04 -14.68 4.97
C ILE A 149 5.35 -15.46 4.94
N ILE A 150 5.26 -16.79 4.84
CA ILE A 150 6.43 -17.68 4.90
C ILE A 150 6.75 -18.17 3.49
N GLY A 151 8.00 -17.99 3.06
CA GLY A 151 8.44 -18.39 1.73
C GLY A 151 7.66 -17.67 0.64
N PHE A 152 7.20 -18.41 -0.36
CA PHE A 152 6.47 -17.89 -1.53
C PHE A 152 5.03 -18.39 -1.61
N ASP A 153 4.54 -19.07 -0.57
CA ASP A 153 3.30 -19.84 -0.63
C ASP A 153 2.09 -18.95 -1.00
N GLU A 154 2.03 -17.75 -0.43
CA GLU A 154 0.97 -16.78 -0.71
C GLU A 154 1.18 -16.00 -2.03
N PHE A 155 2.37 -16.07 -2.62
CA PHE A 155 2.67 -15.48 -3.93
C PHE A 155 2.50 -16.48 -5.10
N GLY A 156 1.91 -17.65 -4.83
CA GLY A 156 1.68 -18.71 -5.81
C GLY A 156 2.72 -19.83 -5.80
N GLY A 157 3.71 -19.78 -4.89
CA GLY A 157 4.69 -20.84 -4.67
C GLY A 157 5.78 -20.97 -5.73
N THR A 158 5.82 -20.07 -6.72
CA THR A 158 6.84 -20.03 -7.78
C THR A 158 7.89 -18.95 -7.50
N ASP A 159 8.99 -18.95 -8.24
CA ASP A 159 10.07 -17.97 -8.09
C ASP A 159 9.91 -16.76 -9.06
N ASP A 160 8.89 -16.78 -9.93
CA ASP A 160 8.66 -15.83 -11.02
C ASP A 160 7.41 -14.96 -10.86
N PHE A 161 6.86 -14.86 -9.65
CA PHE A 161 5.74 -13.96 -9.36
C PHE A 161 6.10 -12.50 -9.61
N THR A 162 5.07 -11.71 -9.89
CA THR A 162 5.22 -10.29 -10.25
C THR A 162 5.17 -9.41 -9.01
N THR A 163 5.66 -8.17 -9.13
CA THR A 163 5.49 -7.16 -8.06
C THR A 163 4.02 -6.91 -7.76
N ASP A 164 3.16 -6.93 -8.78
CA ASP A 164 1.72 -6.77 -8.63
C ASP A 164 1.11 -7.87 -7.75
N THR A 165 1.56 -9.12 -7.88
CA THR A 165 1.16 -10.21 -6.98
C THR A 165 1.53 -9.90 -5.52
N VAL A 166 2.75 -9.42 -5.26
CA VAL A 166 3.17 -9.04 -3.91
C VAL A 166 2.34 -7.88 -3.37
N THR A 167 2.08 -6.88 -4.22
CA THR A 167 1.23 -5.73 -3.90
C THR A 167 -0.18 -6.18 -3.54
N GLN A 168 -0.82 -7.04 -4.33
CA GLN A 168 -2.16 -7.56 -4.06
C GLN A 168 -2.23 -8.32 -2.73
N VAL A 169 -1.24 -9.15 -2.44
CA VAL A 169 -1.17 -9.87 -1.15
C VAL A 169 -1.01 -8.89 0.01
N LEU A 170 -0.10 -7.93 -0.08
CA LEU A 170 0.07 -6.92 0.96
C LEU A 170 -1.20 -6.06 1.13
N ALA A 171 -1.88 -5.71 0.05
CA ALA A 171 -3.13 -4.97 0.08
C ALA A 171 -4.26 -5.77 0.73
N HIS A 172 -4.35 -7.08 0.44
CA HIS A 172 -5.29 -7.98 1.08
C HIS A 172 -5.16 -7.99 2.60
N TYR A 173 -3.93 -7.86 3.12
CA TYR A 173 -3.67 -7.74 4.55
C TYR A 173 -3.75 -6.29 5.09
N GLY A 174 -4.21 -5.33 4.29
CA GLY A 174 -4.28 -3.91 4.67
C GLY A 174 -2.91 -3.23 4.82
N MET A 175 -1.83 -3.90 4.40
CA MET A 175 -0.48 -3.39 4.55
C MET A 175 -0.12 -2.35 3.50
N ILE A 176 -0.88 -2.18 2.43
CA ILE A 176 -0.72 -1.09 1.47
C ILE A 176 -2.07 -0.73 0.86
N ASN A 177 -2.19 0.48 0.33
CA ASN A 177 -3.42 0.95 -0.29
C ASN A 177 -3.50 0.54 -1.77
N GLU A 178 -4.56 -0.15 -2.20
CA GLU A 178 -4.72 -0.61 -3.60
C GLU A 178 -4.72 0.53 -4.64
N LYS A 179 -5.25 1.70 -4.27
CA LYS A 179 -5.32 2.89 -5.14
C LYS A 179 -4.10 3.81 -4.95
N GLY A 180 -3.03 3.30 -4.35
CA GLY A 180 -1.80 4.03 -4.06
C GLY A 180 -1.85 4.85 -2.77
N MET A 181 -0.71 5.46 -2.43
CA MET A 181 -0.45 6.14 -1.15
C MET A 181 -1.41 7.27 -0.74
N PHE A 182 -2.25 7.78 -1.65
CA PHE A 182 -3.23 8.85 -1.38
C PHE A 182 -4.67 8.37 -1.36
N ALA A 183 -4.91 7.07 -1.52
CA ALA A 183 -6.20 6.52 -1.15
C ALA A 183 -6.40 6.77 0.34
N ALA A 184 -7.55 7.30 0.73
CA ALA A 184 -7.94 7.32 2.14
C ALA A 184 -7.79 5.89 2.69
N ASP A 185 -7.31 5.76 3.93
CA ASP A 185 -7.21 4.47 4.61
C ASP A 185 -8.52 3.72 4.39
N GLN A 186 -8.44 2.55 3.75
CA GLN A 186 -9.61 1.77 3.35
C GLN A 186 -10.29 1.27 4.63
N ASN A 187 -11.15 2.12 5.19
CA ASN A 187 -12.13 1.85 6.24
C ASN A 187 -13.19 2.96 6.11
N ASP A 188 -13.91 2.94 4.99
CA ASP A 188 -15.30 3.40 4.93
C ASP A 188 -16.16 2.13 4.88
N ASP A 189 -16.31 1.48 6.04
CA ASP A 189 -17.40 0.55 6.39
C ASP A 189 -17.83 0.84 7.84
#